data_AF-A0A0K0DED5-F1
#
_entry.id   AF-A0A0K0DED5-F1
#
_cell.length_a   1.000
_cell.length_b   1.000
_cell.length_c   1.000
_cell.angle_alpha   90.00
_cell.angle_beta   90.00
_cell.angle_gamma   90.00
#
_symmetry.space_group_name_H-M   'P 1'
#
loop_
_entity.id
_entity.type
_entity.pdbx_description
1 polymer ?
#
loop_
_entity_poly.entity_id
_entity_poly.type
_entity_poly.pdbx_seq_one_letter_code
_entity_poly.pdbx_strand_id
1 'polypeptide(L)'
;MANDRPTISMNVPFPTAYSSEFGVSNESESDLQDDGLLKIPKGNLHALLVAGSNGWWNYRHQADTAHAFQLLKKNGLPEDNIIVMMYDDIANDPDNPFPGKLFNRPHGPDVYAGLKIDYKGDSVTPGNFLNVLQGNAQNVTGGNGRVISSTSNDRIFVYFTDHGGEGLIAFPDDILTKEDLNTALQNMHEDKRYDQLVFYLESKRMIEERNVVEDLKCHNDVVKAFDSICVDVNKVTGF
;
A
#
# COMPACT_ATOMS: atom_id res chain seq x y z
N MET A 1 56.41 -7.29 -11.32
CA MET A 1 55.30 -7.20 -12.28
C MET A 1 54.03 -7.00 -11.46
N ALA A 2 53.63 -5.75 -11.29
CA ALA A 2 52.43 -5.35 -10.56
C ALA A 2 51.37 -4.98 -11.60
N ASN A 3 50.16 -5.51 -11.45
CA ASN A 3 49.03 -5.22 -12.34
C ASN A 3 48.23 -4.04 -11.78
N ASP A 4 48.06 -3.04 -12.63
CA ASP A 4 47.30 -1.81 -12.43
C ASP A 4 45.79 -2.06 -12.23
N ARG A 5 45.19 -1.33 -11.29
CA ARG A 5 43.76 -0.97 -11.30
C ARG A 5 43.65 0.55 -11.14
N PRO A 6 42.99 1.27 -12.07
CA PRO A 6 42.80 2.71 -11.91
C PRO A 6 41.66 2.99 -10.91
N THR A 7 41.94 3.88 -9.97
CA THR A 7 40.98 4.52 -9.06
C THR A 7 40.47 5.79 -9.73
N ILE A 8 39.14 5.92 -9.89
CA ILE A 8 38.51 7.17 -10.33
C ILE A 8 37.98 7.90 -9.08
N SER A 9 38.62 9.02 -8.77
CA SER A 9 38.11 10.06 -7.88
C SER A 9 37.34 11.08 -8.72
N MET A 10 36.11 11.38 -8.34
CA MET A 10 35.39 12.56 -8.86
C MET A 10 34.91 13.39 -7.67
N ASN A 11 35.73 14.38 -7.31
CA ASN A 11 35.26 15.61 -6.70
C ASN A 11 34.41 16.37 -7.73
N VAL A 12 33.20 16.77 -7.38
CA VAL A 12 32.46 17.79 -8.13
C VAL A 12 31.99 18.88 -7.16
N PRO A 13 32.27 20.18 -7.43
CA PRO A 13 31.96 21.26 -6.51
C PRO A 13 30.47 21.65 -6.59
N PHE A 14 29.90 22.09 -5.47
CA PHE A 14 28.64 22.82 -5.43
C PHE A 14 28.82 24.22 -6.05
N PRO A 15 27.95 24.68 -6.96
CA PRO A 15 27.87 26.09 -7.30
C PRO A 15 26.86 26.79 -6.37
N THR A 16 27.39 27.68 -5.55
CA THR A 16 26.67 28.77 -4.89
C THR A 16 26.30 29.87 -5.88
N ALA A 17 25.08 30.39 -5.73
CA ALA A 17 24.56 31.72 -6.10
C ALA A 17 24.65 32.16 -7.59
N TYR A 18 23.48 32.45 -8.16
CA TYR A 18 23.37 33.44 -9.24
C TYR A 18 22.30 34.48 -8.90
N SER A 19 22.69 35.71 -9.22
CA SER A 19 22.18 37.00 -8.77
C SER A 19 20.87 37.44 -9.41
N SER A 20 20.21 38.33 -8.70
CA SER A 20 19.18 39.26 -9.15
C SER A 20 19.57 40.00 -10.43
N GLU A 21 18.67 40.01 -11.40
CA GLU A 21 18.25 41.14 -12.26
C GLU A 21 17.63 40.59 -13.55
N PHE A 22 16.32 40.37 -13.58
CA PHE A 22 15.49 40.50 -14.79
C PHE A 22 14.04 40.80 -14.37
N GLY A 23 13.42 41.74 -15.07
CA GLY A 23 12.27 42.52 -14.62
C GLY A 23 10.99 41.73 -14.32
N VAL A 24 10.23 42.25 -13.36
CA VAL A 24 8.88 41.80 -13.02
C VAL A 24 7.92 42.26 -14.11
N SER A 25 7.39 41.33 -14.89
CA SER A 25 6.08 41.46 -15.53
C SER A 25 5.07 40.64 -14.73
N ASN A 26 4.09 41.32 -14.15
CA ASN A 26 2.93 40.69 -13.53
C ASN A 26 2.08 40.03 -14.62
N GLU A 27 2.20 38.71 -14.77
CA GLU A 27 1.21 37.91 -15.48
C GLU A 27 0.40 37.11 -14.46
N SER A 28 -0.92 37.09 -14.66
CA SER A 28 -1.90 36.47 -13.77
C SER A 28 -1.70 34.95 -13.67
N GLU A 29 -1.93 34.39 -12.47
CA GLU A 29 -1.89 32.95 -12.13
C GLU A 29 -2.90 32.06 -12.89
N SER A 30 -3.46 32.50 -14.02
CA SER A 30 -4.53 31.79 -14.74
C SER A 30 -4.10 30.95 -15.94
N ASP A 31 -2.85 31.03 -16.41
CA ASP A 31 -2.49 30.47 -17.74
C ASP A 31 -1.20 29.65 -17.79
N LEU A 32 -0.85 28.93 -16.72
CA LEU A 32 0.12 27.84 -16.82
C LEU A 32 -0.57 26.58 -17.36
N GLN A 33 -0.43 26.38 -18.67
CA GLN A 33 -0.84 25.18 -19.39
C GLN A 33 -0.08 23.96 -18.84
N ASP A 34 -0.86 22.93 -18.49
CA ASP A 34 -0.46 21.61 -18.01
C ASP A 34 0.36 20.86 -19.08
N ASP A 35 1.67 20.99 -19.00
CA ASP A 35 2.66 20.34 -19.86
C ASP A 35 3.18 19.05 -19.23
N GLY A 36 2.29 18.18 -18.75
CA GLY A 36 2.65 16.79 -18.40
C GLY A 36 3.68 16.65 -17.28
N LEU A 37 3.87 17.70 -16.47
CA LEU A 37 4.71 17.68 -15.28
C LEU A 37 4.00 16.84 -14.20
N LEU A 38 4.76 15.94 -13.56
CA LEU A 38 4.32 15.04 -12.47
C LEU A 38 3.25 15.73 -11.60
N LYS A 39 1.97 15.34 -11.72
CA LYS A 39 0.88 15.92 -10.93
C LYS A 39 1.28 15.86 -9.46
N ILE A 40 1.58 17.02 -8.87
CA ILE A 40 1.86 17.09 -7.44
C ILE A 40 0.58 16.63 -6.75
N PRO A 41 0.64 15.56 -5.95
CA PRO A 41 -0.55 15.05 -5.29
C PRO A 41 -1.15 16.13 -4.39
N LYS A 42 -2.45 16.39 -4.56
CA LYS A 42 -3.13 17.46 -3.84
C LYS A 42 -3.42 17.10 -2.38
N GLY A 43 -3.61 15.82 -2.09
CA GLY A 43 -3.91 15.31 -0.76
C GLY A 43 -2.82 14.41 -0.17
N ASN A 44 -3.11 13.94 1.04
CA ASN A 44 -2.26 13.07 1.83
C ASN A 44 -2.18 11.68 1.20
N LEU A 45 -1.11 10.95 1.50
CA LEU A 45 -1.07 9.51 1.33
C LEU A 45 -1.51 8.86 2.66
N HIS A 46 -2.33 7.82 2.57
CA HIS A 46 -2.71 6.93 3.65
C HIS A 46 -2.30 5.51 3.31
N ALA A 47 -1.98 4.70 4.32
CA ALA A 47 -1.60 3.31 4.14
C ALA A 47 -2.35 2.37 5.08
N LEU A 48 -2.80 1.23 4.55
CA LEU A 48 -3.33 0.11 5.32
C LEU A 48 -2.46 -1.12 5.06
N LEU A 49 -1.75 -1.57 6.09
CA LEU A 49 -0.82 -2.69 6.04
C LEU A 49 -1.40 -3.86 6.84
N VAL A 50 -1.52 -5.03 6.20
CA VAL A 50 -2.24 -6.18 6.78
C VAL A 50 -1.44 -7.46 6.63
N ALA A 51 -1.18 -8.13 7.76
CA ALA A 51 -0.80 -9.53 7.80
C ALA A 51 -2.03 -10.38 8.12
N GLY A 52 -2.48 -11.20 7.15
CA GLY A 52 -3.70 -11.98 7.28
C GLY A 52 -3.57 -13.29 8.07
N SER A 53 -2.40 -13.64 8.59
CA SER A 53 -2.24 -14.86 9.41
C SER A 53 -1.39 -14.70 10.66
N ASN A 54 -1.44 -15.74 11.47
CA ASN A 54 -0.80 -15.90 12.76
C ASN A 54 0.05 -17.17 12.81
N GLY A 55 0.75 -17.37 13.92
CA GLY A 55 1.57 -18.53 14.23
C GLY A 55 2.97 -18.47 13.61
N TRP A 56 3.94 -19.04 14.33
CA TRP A 56 5.36 -19.05 13.96
C TRP A 56 5.64 -19.44 12.49
N TRP A 57 4.93 -20.41 11.95
CA TRP A 57 5.08 -20.87 10.55
C TRP A 57 4.70 -19.82 9.49
N ASN A 58 3.98 -18.79 9.89
CA ASN A 58 3.58 -17.65 9.06
C ASN A 58 4.37 -16.38 9.36
N TYR A 59 5.50 -16.48 10.07
CA TYR A 59 6.45 -15.39 10.39
C TYR A 59 6.56 -14.33 9.29
N ARG A 60 6.72 -14.78 8.04
CA ARG A 60 6.99 -13.93 6.87
C ARG A 60 5.95 -12.82 6.68
N HIS A 61 4.66 -13.09 6.86
CA HIS A 61 3.62 -12.09 6.55
C HIS A 61 3.64 -10.92 7.55
N GLN A 62 3.87 -11.19 8.84
CA GLN A 62 4.06 -10.14 9.84
C GLN A 62 5.40 -9.41 9.65
N ALA A 63 6.46 -10.13 9.26
CA ALA A 63 7.75 -9.51 8.92
C ALA A 63 7.66 -8.59 7.70
N ASP A 64 6.92 -9.00 6.67
CA ASP A 64 6.66 -8.24 5.45
C ASP A 64 5.86 -6.97 5.78
N THR A 65 4.78 -7.11 6.55
CA THR A 65 3.96 -5.99 7.04
C THR A 65 4.78 -4.98 7.86
N ALA A 66 5.58 -5.46 8.81
CA ALA A 66 6.46 -4.62 9.61
C ALA A 66 7.53 -3.93 8.75
N HIS A 67 8.10 -4.62 7.77
CA HIS A 67 9.07 -4.02 6.84
C HIS A 67 8.42 -2.92 5.99
N ALA A 68 7.20 -3.14 5.49
CA ALA A 68 6.44 -2.12 4.76
C ALA A 68 6.20 -0.86 5.62
N PHE A 69 5.85 -1.02 6.90
CA PHE A 69 5.72 0.10 7.84
C PHE A 69 7.02 0.92 7.93
N GLN A 70 8.15 0.23 8.15
CA GLN A 70 9.45 0.89 8.27
C GLN A 70 9.82 1.62 6.97
N LEU A 71 9.53 1.03 5.81
CA LEU A 71 9.78 1.64 4.51
C LEU A 71 8.96 2.91 4.32
N LEU A 72 7.65 2.87 4.58
CA LEU A 72 6.77 4.02 4.43
C LEU A 72 7.16 5.16 5.39
N LYS A 73 7.39 4.83 6.66
CA LYS A 73 7.86 5.79 7.67
C LYS A 73 9.19 6.43 7.27
N LYS A 74 10.17 5.63 6.81
CA LYS A 74 11.48 6.13 6.37
C LYS A 74 11.36 7.08 5.16
N ASN A 75 10.36 6.88 4.30
CA ASN A 75 10.09 7.74 3.15
C ASN A 75 9.16 8.91 3.47
N GLY A 76 8.91 9.20 4.75
CA GLY A 76 8.24 10.42 5.20
C GLY A 76 6.71 10.33 5.29
N LEU A 77 6.12 9.14 5.18
CA LEU A 77 4.69 8.98 5.47
C LEU A 77 4.46 9.11 6.99
N PRO A 78 3.61 10.05 7.45
CA PRO A 78 3.31 10.19 8.88
C PRO A 78 2.72 8.90 9.45
N GLU A 79 3.14 8.50 10.65
CA GLU A 79 2.61 7.30 11.33
C GLU A 79 1.09 7.39 11.53
N ASP A 80 0.56 8.60 11.71
CA ASP A 80 -0.89 8.85 11.85
C ASP A 80 -1.69 8.51 10.58
N ASN A 81 -1.01 8.41 9.43
CA ASN A 81 -1.60 8.00 8.16
C ASN A 81 -1.31 6.53 7.81
N ILE A 82 -0.63 5.78 8.69
CA ILE A 82 -0.39 4.35 8.52
C ILE A 82 -1.20 3.59 9.55
N ILE A 83 -2.02 2.67 9.07
CA ILE A 83 -2.79 1.73 9.89
C ILE A 83 -2.23 0.34 9.68
N VAL A 84 -1.91 -0.35 10.76
CA VAL A 84 -1.34 -1.69 10.73
C VAL A 84 -2.28 -2.68 11.43
N MET A 85 -2.61 -3.74 10.71
CA MET A 85 -3.33 -4.91 11.20
C MET A 85 -2.41 -6.13 11.16
N MET A 86 -2.05 -6.68 12.31
CA MET A 86 -1.23 -7.91 12.38
C MET A 86 -1.47 -8.63 13.72
N TYR A 87 -1.38 -9.96 13.72
CA TYR A 87 -1.75 -10.74 14.90
C TYR A 87 -0.84 -10.47 16.12
N ASP A 88 0.43 -10.11 15.90
CA ASP A 88 1.43 -9.71 16.92
C ASP A 88 1.87 -10.85 17.86
N ASP A 89 1.94 -12.08 17.33
CA ASP A 89 2.38 -13.28 18.06
C ASP A 89 3.80 -13.72 17.73
N ILE A 90 4.49 -13.11 16.77
CA ILE A 90 5.80 -13.59 16.28
C ILE A 90 6.99 -13.06 17.10
N ALA A 91 6.98 -11.79 17.49
CA ALA A 91 8.16 -11.16 18.11
C ALA A 91 8.53 -11.82 19.46
N ASN A 92 7.54 -12.33 20.20
CA ASN A 92 7.72 -13.01 21.49
C ASN A 92 7.32 -14.49 21.45
N ASP A 93 7.21 -15.08 20.26
CA ASP A 93 6.95 -16.52 20.11
C ASP A 93 8.06 -17.34 20.80
N PRO A 94 7.74 -18.44 21.51
CA PRO A 94 8.74 -19.32 22.11
C PRO A 94 9.78 -19.88 21.12
N ASP A 95 9.42 -20.03 19.84
CA ASP A 95 10.32 -20.49 18.79
C ASP A 95 11.21 -19.36 18.23
N ASN A 96 10.98 -18.10 18.63
CA ASN A 96 11.79 -16.97 18.18
C ASN A 96 13.16 -16.94 18.86
N PRO A 97 14.27 -17.16 18.11
CA PRO A 97 15.61 -17.13 18.70
C PRO A 97 16.06 -15.71 19.10
N PHE A 98 15.32 -14.68 18.70
CA PHE A 98 15.57 -13.28 19.05
C PHE A 98 14.31 -12.64 19.68
N PRO A 99 14.02 -12.92 20.97
CA PRO A 99 12.84 -12.39 21.64
C PRO A 99 12.73 -10.87 21.53
N GLY A 100 11.52 -10.40 21.22
CA GLY A 100 11.18 -9.00 21.01
C GLY A 100 11.63 -8.42 19.67
N LYS A 101 12.09 -9.23 18.71
CA LYS A 101 12.59 -8.78 17.41
C LYS A 101 11.94 -9.51 16.24
N LEU A 102 11.88 -8.83 15.10
CA LEU A 102 11.37 -9.36 13.84
C LEU A 102 12.29 -8.95 12.69
N PHE A 103 12.57 -9.85 11.75
CA PHE A 103 13.52 -9.61 10.65
C PHE A 103 12.93 -10.05 9.32
N ASN A 104 12.92 -9.19 8.31
CA ASN A 104 12.38 -9.54 6.99
C ASN A 104 13.44 -10.02 5.99
N ARG A 105 14.72 -10.07 6.38
CA ARG A 105 15.80 -10.62 5.54
C ARG A 105 16.99 -11.10 6.38
N PRO A 106 17.81 -12.04 5.87
CA PRO A 106 19.05 -12.44 6.52
C PRO A 106 19.95 -11.24 6.80
N HIS A 107 20.49 -11.17 8.02
CA HIS A 107 21.33 -10.05 8.48
C HIS A 107 20.68 -8.65 8.33
N GLY A 108 19.35 -8.59 8.27
CA GLY A 108 18.58 -7.36 8.19
C GLY A 108 18.48 -6.63 9.53
N PRO A 109 18.01 -5.37 9.52
CA PRO A 109 17.64 -4.68 10.75
C PRO A 109 16.39 -5.31 11.37
N ASP A 110 16.20 -5.10 12.67
CA ASP A 110 14.94 -5.37 13.35
C ASP A 110 13.85 -4.45 12.80
N VAL A 111 12.78 -5.02 12.25
CA VAL A 111 11.64 -4.30 11.69
C VAL A 111 10.49 -4.15 12.69
N TYR A 112 10.56 -4.81 13.86
CA TYR A 112 9.55 -4.70 14.92
C TYR A 112 9.68 -3.41 15.74
N ALA A 113 10.91 -2.93 15.93
CA ALA A 113 11.20 -1.76 16.74
C ALA A 113 10.40 -0.53 16.28
N GLY A 114 9.60 0.03 17.21
CA GLY A 114 8.82 1.24 16.97
C GLY A 114 7.58 1.06 16.10
N LEU A 115 7.21 -0.18 15.77
CA LEU A 115 5.99 -0.50 15.03
C LEU A 115 4.75 -0.04 15.82
N LYS A 116 3.81 0.59 15.12
CA LYS A 116 2.50 0.98 15.66
C LYS A 116 1.47 0.04 15.07
N ILE A 117 0.84 -0.77 15.92
CA ILE A 117 -0.13 -1.76 15.48
C ILE A 117 -1.49 -1.35 16.03
N ASP A 118 -2.44 -1.13 15.14
CA ASP A 118 -3.76 -0.60 15.44
C ASP A 118 -4.75 -1.72 15.78
N TYR A 119 -4.61 -2.86 15.09
CA TYR A 119 -5.43 -4.06 15.28
C TYR A 119 -4.52 -5.27 15.48
N LYS A 120 -4.67 -5.92 16.64
CA LYS A 120 -3.87 -7.07 17.12
C LYS A 120 -4.75 -8.27 17.43
N GLY A 121 -4.19 -9.47 17.35
CA GLY A 121 -4.87 -10.72 17.67
C GLY A 121 -6.23 -10.83 16.96
N ASP A 122 -7.26 -11.16 17.74
CA ASP A 122 -8.64 -11.38 17.28
C ASP A 122 -9.30 -10.14 16.65
N SER A 123 -8.69 -8.95 16.74
CA SER A 123 -9.19 -7.75 16.04
C SER A 123 -8.70 -7.65 14.58
N VAL A 124 -7.86 -8.57 14.12
CA VAL A 124 -7.46 -8.69 12.71
C VAL A 124 -8.52 -9.50 11.98
N THR A 125 -9.59 -8.84 11.53
CA THR A 125 -10.75 -9.49 10.89
C THR A 125 -11.08 -8.86 9.53
N PRO A 126 -11.76 -9.60 8.63
CA PRO A 126 -12.27 -9.04 7.37
C PRO A 126 -13.15 -7.82 7.59
N GLY A 127 -14.05 -7.88 8.58
CA GLY A 127 -14.94 -6.78 8.92
C GLY A 127 -14.19 -5.51 9.35
N ASN A 128 -13.21 -5.64 10.24
CA ASN A 128 -12.37 -4.50 10.62
C ASN A 128 -11.57 -3.98 9.43
N PHE A 129 -11.01 -4.85 8.60
CA PHE A 129 -10.29 -4.44 7.40
C PHE A 129 -11.15 -3.58 6.47
N LEU A 130 -12.37 -4.04 6.14
CA LEU A 130 -13.29 -3.29 5.28
C LEU A 130 -13.76 -1.99 5.92
N ASN A 131 -14.01 -1.97 7.24
CA ASN A 131 -14.39 -0.76 7.95
C ASN A 131 -13.24 0.25 8.04
N VAL A 132 -12.00 -0.21 8.27
CA VAL A 132 -10.81 0.63 8.26
C VAL A 132 -10.60 1.25 6.88
N LEU A 133 -10.67 0.43 5.83
CA LEU A 133 -10.50 0.86 4.45
C LEU A 133 -11.55 1.91 4.05
N GLN A 134 -12.81 1.68 4.41
CA GLN A 134 -13.92 2.61 4.16
C GLN A 134 -14.01 3.77 5.17
N GLY A 135 -13.10 3.89 6.13
CA GLY A 135 -13.15 4.95 7.16
C GLY A 135 -14.36 4.90 8.10
N ASN A 136 -14.93 3.72 8.35
CA ASN A 136 -16.11 3.53 9.19
C ASN A 136 -15.73 3.20 10.64
N ALA A 137 -15.29 4.21 11.39
CA ALA A 137 -14.84 4.06 12.78
C ALA A 137 -15.94 3.59 13.76
N GLN A 138 -17.22 3.69 13.41
CA GLN A 138 -18.31 3.27 14.29
C GLN A 138 -18.54 1.75 14.27
N ASN A 139 -18.06 1.07 13.23
CA ASN A 139 -18.31 -0.36 13.02
C ASN A 139 -17.06 -1.23 13.24
N VAL A 140 -15.93 -0.65 13.63
CA VAL A 140 -14.74 -1.43 14.03
C VAL A 140 -14.93 -1.98 15.44
N THR A 141 -14.45 -3.21 15.66
CA THR A 141 -14.53 -3.90 16.95
C THR A 141 -13.13 -4.28 17.44
N GLY A 142 -12.79 -3.92 18.68
CA GLY A 142 -11.42 -4.06 19.19
C GLY A 142 -10.45 -3.08 18.50
N GLY A 143 -9.14 -3.35 18.65
CA GLY A 143 -8.10 -2.42 18.20
C GLY A 143 -8.16 -1.06 18.91
N ASN A 144 -7.53 -0.05 18.30
CA ASN A 144 -7.54 1.33 18.81
C ASN A 144 -8.58 2.24 18.13
N GLY A 145 -9.39 1.70 17.22
CA GLY A 145 -10.47 2.41 16.53
C GLY A 145 -10.04 3.32 15.37
N ARG A 146 -8.74 3.40 15.04
CA ARG A 146 -8.26 4.21 13.90
C ARG A 146 -8.68 3.60 12.58
N VAL A 147 -9.16 4.44 11.68
CA VAL A 147 -9.58 4.08 10.32
C VAL A 147 -8.99 5.06 9.30
N ILE A 148 -9.01 4.71 8.01
CA ILE A 148 -8.57 5.64 6.97
C ILE A 148 -9.55 6.82 6.89
N SER A 149 -9.08 7.99 7.30
CA SER A 149 -9.83 9.24 7.16
C SER A 149 -9.31 9.99 5.93
N SER A 150 -9.86 9.63 4.77
CA SER A 150 -9.46 10.14 3.45
C SER A 150 -10.58 10.93 2.77
N THR A 151 -10.16 11.83 1.90
CA THR A 151 -10.99 12.69 1.05
C THR A 151 -10.74 12.39 -0.43
N SER A 152 -11.50 13.02 -1.31
CA SER A 152 -11.38 12.88 -2.77
C SER A 152 -10.05 13.34 -3.36
N ASN A 153 -9.18 14.00 -2.58
CA ASN A 153 -7.85 14.45 -3.01
C ASN A 153 -6.74 13.52 -2.51
N ASP A 154 -7.06 12.62 -1.57
CA ASP A 154 -6.08 11.78 -0.90
C ASP A 154 -5.80 10.51 -1.69
N ARG A 155 -4.64 9.91 -1.42
CA ARG A 155 -4.23 8.64 -2.02
C ARG A 155 -4.20 7.56 -0.96
N ILE A 156 -4.54 6.33 -1.36
CA ILE A 156 -4.57 5.18 -0.46
C ILE A 156 -3.64 4.10 -1.00
N PHE A 157 -2.76 3.60 -0.17
CA PHE A 157 -1.95 2.41 -0.43
C PHE A 157 -2.40 1.28 0.48
N VAL A 158 -2.82 0.16 -0.09
CA VAL A 158 -3.15 -1.05 0.66
C VAL A 158 -2.08 -2.09 0.37
N TYR A 159 -1.52 -2.67 1.42
CA TYR A 159 -0.62 -3.82 1.34
C TYR A 159 -1.18 -4.94 2.18
N PHE A 160 -1.45 -6.07 1.53
CA PHE A 160 -1.97 -7.27 2.17
C PHE A 160 -1.04 -8.44 1.86
N THR A 161 -0.67 -9.19 2.89
CA THR A 161 0.20 -10.38 2.79
C THR A 161 -0.41 -11.51 3.62
N ASP A 162 -0.80 -12.60 2.94
CA ASP A 162 -1.20 -13.85 3.58
C ASP A 162 -1.31 -15.04 2.59
N HIS A 163 -1.85 -16.16 3.07
CA HIS A 163 -2.50 -17.17 2.26
C HIS A 163 -3.75 -16.62 1.54
N GLY A 164 -4.04 -17.24 0.40
CA GLY A 164 -5.26 -16.99 -0.35
C GLY A 164 -5.71 -18.27 -1.03
N GLY A 165 -6.91 -18.19 -1.58
CA GLY A 165 -7.49 -19.18 -2.45
C GLY A 165 -8.24 -18.49 -3.58
N GLU A 166 -8.84 -19.29 -4.45
CA GLU A 166 -9.61 -18.77 -5.58
C GLU A 166 -10.77 -17.90 -5.08
N GLY A 167 -10.70 -16.60 -5.38
CA GLY A 167 -11.71 -15.61 -4.99
C GLY A 167 -11.76 -15.25 -3.50
N LEU A 168 -10.77 -15.63 -2.67
CA LEU A 168 -10.71 -15.25 -1.26
C LEU A 168 -9.28 -15.03 -0.71
N ILE A 169 -9.15 -14.11 0.25
CA ILE A 169 -7.95 -13.97 1.10
C ILE A 169 -8.28 -14.37 2.51
N ALA A 170 -7.31 -15.02 3.17
CA ALA A 170 -7.49 -15.46 4.54
C ALA A 170 -7.19 -14.33 5.53
N PHE A 171 -7.95 -14.34 6.62
CA PHE A 171 -7.65 -13.69 7.88
C PHE A 171 -7.36 -14.80 8.91
N PRO A 172 -6.82 -14.48 10.10
CA PRO A 172 -6.38 -15.51 11.06
C PRO A 172 -7.45 -16.55 11.39
N ASP A 173 -8.70 -16.10 11.51
CA ASP A 173 -9.85 -16.93 11.90
C ASP A 173 -11.04 -16.84 10.93
N ASP A 174 -10.89 -16.17 9.78
CA ASP A 174 -11.99 -15.93 8.82
C ASP A 174 -11.48 -15.71 7.38
N ILE A 175 -12.36 -15.45 6.43
CA ILE A 175 -12.02 -15.15 5.03
C ILE A 175 -12.67 -13.86 4.55
N LEU A 176 -11.99 -13.15 3.66
CA LEU A 176 -12.57 -12.06 2.87
C LEU A 176 -12.79 -12.53 1.43
N THR A 177 -14.02 -12.40 0.96
CA THR A 177 -14.37 -12.76 -0.43
C THR A 177 -14.02 -11.63 -1.40
N LYS A 178 -13.82 -11.99 -2.67
CA LYS A 178 -13.66 -10.99 -3.75
C LYS A 178 -14.89 -10.09 -3.88
N GLU A 179 -16.10 -10.62 -3.64
CA GLU A 179 -17.36 -9.89 -3.72
C GLU A 179 -17.42 -8.78 -2.67
N ASP A 180 -17.07 -9.09 -1.42
CA ASP A 180 -17.06 -8.11 -0.33
C ASP A 180 -16.01 -7.02 -0.55
N LEU A 181 -14.81 -7.41 -1.00
CA LEU A 181 -13.75 -6.47 -1.33
C LEU A 181 -14.15 -5.54 -2.48
N ASN A 182 -14.69 -6.10 -3.57
CA ASN A 182 -15.15 -5.31 -4.73
C ASN A 182 -16.27 -4.35 -4.33
N THR A 183 -17.21 -4.79 -3.51
CA THR A 183 -18.30 -3.95 -3.00
C THR A 183 -17.75 -2.77 -2.20
N ALA A 184 -16.80 -3.01 -1.29
CA ALA A 184 -16.18 -1.93 -0.52
C ALA A 184 -15.42 -0.93 -1.40
N LEU A 185 -14.66 -1.41 -2.40
CA LEU A 185 -13.94 -0.54 -3.33
C LEU A 185 -14.90 0.29 -4.21
N GLN A 186 -16.02 -0.29 -4.65
CA GLN A 186 -17.07 0.42 -5.37
C GLN A 186 -17.69 1.52 -4.50
N ASN A 187 -18.08 1.21 -3.27
CA ASN A 187 -18.62 2.20 -2.33
C ASN A 187 -17.63 3.37 -2.12
N MET A 188 -16.34 3.08 -1.92
CA MET A 188 -15.32 4.12 -1.77
C MET A 188 -15.17 5.00 -3.01
N HIS A 189 -15.29 4.42 -4.21
CA HIS A 189 -15.23 5.17 -5.46
C HIS A 189 -16.45 6.09 -5.61
N GLU A 190 -17.65 5.57 -5.37
CA GLU A 190 -18.90 6.34 -5.42
C GLU A 190 -18.92 7.48 -4.41
N ASP A 191 -18.42 7.22 -3.20
CA ASP A 191 -18.29 8.19 -2.10
C ASP A 191 -17.09 9.14 -2.27
N LYS A 192 -16.32 9.00 -3.37
CA LYS A 192 -15.13 9.82 -3.68
C LYS A 192 -14.14 9.88 -2.51
N ARG A 193 -13.81 8.71 -1.96
CA ARG A 193 -12.94 8.58 -0.77
C ARG A 193 -11.44 8.64 -1.07
N TYR A 194 -11.06 8.73 -2.34
CA TYR A 194 -9.68 8.88 -2.78
C TYR A 194 -9.61 9.50 -4.19
N ASP A 195 -8.47 10.09 -4.52
CA ASP A 195 -8.07 10.43 -5.89
C ASP A 195 -7.44 9.20 -6.57
N GLN A 196 -6.53 8.52 -5.86
CA GLN A 196 -5.90 7.29 -6.33
C GLN A 196 -5.80 6.24 -5.21
N LEU A 197 -6.02 4.97 -5.54
CA LEU A 197 -5.83 3.83 -4.67
C LEU A 197 -4.93 2.81 -5.36
N VAL A 198 -3.96 2.25 -4.65
CA VAL A 198 -3.12 1.14 -5.11
C VAL A 198 -3.22 0.02 -4.09
N PHE A 199 -3.51 -1.19 -4.57
CA PHE A 199 -3.63 -2.39 -3.74
C PHE A 199 -2.58 -3.41 -4.14
N TYR A 200 -1.64 -3.70 -3.25
CA TYR A 200 -0.67 -4.78 -3.40
C TYR A 200 -1.13 -5.99 -2.58
N LEU A 201 -1.29 -7.12 -3.26
CA LEU A 201 -1.81 -8.34 -2.67
C LEU A 201 -0.81 -9.50 -2.88
N GLU A 202 -0.17 -9.91 -1.80
CA GLU A 202 0.64 -11.13 -1.74
C GLU A 202 -0.26 -12.25 -1.19
N SER A 203 -0.72 -13.13 -2.10
CA SER A 203 -1.49 -14.33 -1.73
C SER A 203 -1.47 -15.38 -2.84
N LYS A 204 -1.91 -16.60 -2.53
CA LYS A 204 -2.04 -17.68 -3.52
C LYS A 204 -3.36 -17.53 -4.29
N ARG A 205 -3.27 -17.43 -5.63
CA ARG A 205 -4.37 -17.67 -6.59
C ARG A 205 -5.69 -16.97 -6.25
N MET A 206 -5.67 -15.64 -6.09
CA MET A 206 -6.90 -14.84 -5.94
C MET A 206 -7.66 -14.60 -7.25
N ILE A 207 -6.97 -14.66 -8.40
CA ILE A 207 -7.48 -14.26 -9.72
C ILE A 207 -7.30 -15.42 -10.72
N GLU A 208 -8.33 -15.71 -11.52
CA GLU A 208 -8.28 -16.66 -12.65
C GLU A 208 -7.92 -15.94 -13.97
N GLU A 209 -7.07 -16.54 -14.82
CA GLU A 209 -6.60 -15.97 -16.09
C GLU A 209 -7.70 -15.97 -17.19
N ARG A 210 -7.90 -14.83 -17.90
CA ARG A 210 -8.15 -14.72 -19.37
C ARG A 210 -8.40 -13.27 -19.83
N ASN A 211 -7.66 -12.81 -20.87
CA ASN A 211 -7.98 -12.01 -22.12
C ASN A 211 -8.19 -10.45 -22.26
N VAL A 212 -7.09 -9.70 -22.45
CA VAL A 212 -6.88 -8.32 -23.02
C VAL A 212 -8.01 -7.60 -23.82
N VAL A 213 -8.27 -6.30 -23.51
CA VAL A 213 -9.29 -5.38 -24.08
C VAL A 213 -8.65 -4.13 -24.70
N GLU A 214 -9.20 -3.69 -25.84
CA GLU A 214 -8.96 -2.39 -26.47
C GLU A 214 -10.15 -1.42 -26.30
N ASP A 215 -9.81 -0.18 -25.95
CA ASP A 215 -10.45 1.13 -26.22
C ASP A 215 -10.81 1.96 -24.98
N LEU A 216 -10.04 3.06 -24.84
CA LEU A 216 -9.85 3.91 -23.68
C LEU A 216 -10.44 5.30 -23.93
N LYS A 217 -11.52 5.66 -23.24
CA LYS A 217 -11.90 7.09 -23.11
C LYS A 217 -12.39 7.60 -21.75
N CYS A 218 -12.47 6.77 -20.71
CA CYS A 218 -12.83 7.21 -19.34
C CYS A 218 -11.85 6.70 -18.24
N HIS A 219 -10.60 6.50 -18.60
CA HIS A 219 -9.67 5.62 -17.89
C HIS A 219 -8.81 6.34 -16.82
N ASN A 220 -9.39 6.67 -15.65
CA ASN A 220 -8.65 7.22 -14.49
C ASN A 220 -8.05 6.09 -13.60
N ASP A 221 -6.82 5.68 -13.96
CA ASP A 221 -5.63 5.28 -13.19
C ASP A 221 -5.63 4.43 -11.90
N VAL A 222 -6.76 4.02 -11.33
CA VAL A 222 -6.79 3.04 -10.21
C VAL A 222 -7.16 1.64 -10.67
N VAL A 223 -7.95 1.57 -11.75
CA VAL A 223 -8.34 0.30 -12.40
C VAL A 223 -7.17 -0.34 -13.17
N LYS A 224 -6.14 0.44 -13.52
CA LYS A 224 -4.93 -0.05 -14.23
C LYS A 224 -4.04 -0.98 -13.39
N ALA A 225 -4.20 -1.04 -12.07
CA ALA A 225 -3.53 -2.08 -11.29
C ALA A 225 -4.16 -3.48 -11.52
N PHE A 226 -5.35 -3.54 -12.13
CA PHE A 226 -6.12 -4.75 -12.38
C PHE A 226 -6.20 -5.16 -13.86
N ASP A 227 -5.50 -4.47 -14.77
CA ASP A 227 -5.47 -4.72 -16.21
C ASP A 227 -4.65 -5.97 -16.63
N SER A 228 -4.56 -6.99 -15.76
CA SER A 228 -4.31 -8.38 -16.15
C SER A 228 -5.61 -9.19 -16.34
N ILE A 229 -6.79 -8.58 -16.15
CA ILE A 229 -8.12 -9.22 -16.32
C ILE A 229 -9.03 -8.36 -17.21
N CYS A 230 -8.65 -8.19 -18.45
CA CYS A 230 -9.64 -7.89 -19.47
C CYS A 230 -10.40 -9.20 -19.78
N VAL A 231 -11.73 -9.22 -19.84
CA VAL A 231 -12.54 -10.28 -20.51
C VAL A 231 -13.64 -9.57 -21.28
N ASP A 232 -13.74 -9.85 -22.58
CA ASP A 232 -14.79 -9.35 -23.49
C ASP A 232 -16.10 -10.13 -23.29
N VAL A 233 -17.14 -9.48 -22.75
CA VAL A 233 -18.46 -10.08 -22.47
C VAL A 233 -19.42 -10.01 -23.66
N ASN A 234 -18.99 -9.50 -24.83
CA ASN A 234 -19.83 -9.44 -26.04
C ASN A 234 -19.48 -10.50 -27.10
N LYS A 235 -18.57 -11.45 -26.81
CA LYS A 235 -18.17 -12.53 -27.74
C LYS A 235 -18.67 -13.93 -27.41
N VAL A 236 -19.57 -14.10 -26.44
CA VAL A 236 -20.25 -15.40 -26.23
C VAL A 236 -21.66 -15.33 -26.83
N THR A 237 -21.74 -15.52 -28.14
CA THR A 237 -22.99 -15.92 -28.81
C THR A 237 -22.72 -17.15 -29.68
N GLY A 238 -23.39 -18.27 -29.36
CA GLY A 238 -23.34 -19.57 -30.05
C GLY A 238 -22.57 -20.60 -29.20
N PHE A 239 -23.19 -21.52 -28.47
CA PHE A 239 -24.48 -22.22 -28.62
C PHE A 239 -25.15 -22.49 -27.28
#